data_AF-A0A952FBY0-F1
#
_entry.id   AF-A0A952FBY0-F1
#
_cell.length_a   1.000
_cell.length_b   1.000
_cell.length_c   1.000
_cell.angle_alpha   90.00
_cell.angle_beta   90.00
_cell.angle_gamma   90.00
#
_symmetry.space_group_name_H-M   'P 1'
#
loop_
_entity.id
_entity.type
_entity.pdbx_description
1 polymer ?
#
loop_
_entity_poly.entity_id
_entity_poly.type
_entity_poly.pdbx_seq_one_letter_code
_entity_poly.pdbx_strand_id
1 'polypeptide(L)'
;MNAPLPDSIRKALETVSLDDKYALDTGRAFMSGVQALVRLPMLQRTRDALAGLNTAGFISGYRGSPLGGYDQALWAAKKHLAAQNVVFQPGVNEELGATAVWGTQQLALYPQTNRFDGVFGLWYGKGPGVDRTADVFKHANMAGTSAHGGVIAIAGDDHVSKSSTAAHQSDHIFKACGIPVFFPSSVQDILDMGLHAFAMSRFSGVWTSMKTIQEVVESSATVDVDPHRVKIVLPEDFMMPPGGVHIRWPDPPLEQEARLMDFKWYAALAYVRANKLNHNVVATPHDRFGLIASGKAYNDLRQALADLGLDDDTCRSLGIRIHKVNVVWPLEATITRDFAQGLKEILVVEEKRQMIEYQLKEQLYNWRNDVRPTVLGKFDEQEGDLSGGEWSNPNPGDNWLLRPKADLTPAIIAKAVAKRLKKLGVPADIVRRMDERIAVIEAKDRALAALKSESSSGVGDRTPWFCSGCPHNTSTKVPEGSRAVAGIGCHYMVNWMDRSTSTFTQMGGEGVPWVGQAPFTTEKHIFANLGDGTYYHSGLLAIRQSLSSNVNITYKILFNGAVAMTGGQPVDGQIDVASTTRELEADGVKRIVVVSDEPERY
;
A
#
# COMPACT_ATOMS: atom_id res chain seq x y z
N MET A 1 -1.15 2.96 42.99
CA MET A 1 -1.22 4.38 43.37
C MET A 1 -2.37 5.01 42.60
N ASN A 2 -3.48 5.31 43.28
CA ASN A 2 -4.65 5.97 42.70
C ASN A 2 -4.60 7.46 43.02
N ALA A 3 -3.67 8.19 42.40
CA ALA A 3 -3.76 9.65 42.41
C ALA A 3 -5.00 10.05 41.58
N PRO A 4 -5.87 10.96 42.06
CA PRO A 4 -6.99 11.44 41.25
C PRO A 4 -6.44 12.07 39.96
N LEU A 5 -7.07 11.71 38.83
CA LEU A 5 -6.70 12.28 37.53
C LEU A 5 -6.80 13.81 37.59
N PRO A 6 -5.85 14.55 36.98
CA PRO A 6 -5.96 16.00 36.82
C PRO A 6 -7.33 16.37 36.25
N ASP A 7 -7.94 17.46 36.74
CA ASP A 7 -9.31 17.84 36.34
C ASP A 7 -9.47 18.06 34.83
N SER A 8 -8.41 18.45 34.13
CA SER A 8 -8.38 18.54 32.66
C SER A 8 -8.54 17.17 32.00
N ILE A 9 -7.90 16.13 32.55
CA ILE A 9 -8.00 14.74 32.07
C ILE A 9 -9.37 14.16 32.44
N ARG A 10 -9.87 14.45 33.65
CA ARG A 10 -11.22 14.02 34.06
C ARG A 10 -12.30 14.62 33.16
N LYS A 11 -12.29 15.93 32.93
CA LYS A 11 -13.23 16.59 32.01
C LYS A 11 -13.11 16.05 30.59
N ALA A 12 -11.88 15.86 30.09
CA ALA A 12 -11.67 15.26 28.77
C ALA A 12 -12.28 13.86 28.66
N LEU A 13 -12.16 13.03 29.72
CA LEU A 13 -12.77 11.70 29.78
C LEU A 13 -14.31 11.75 29.91
N GLU A 14 -14.86 12.74 30.60
CA GLU A 14 -16.30 12.96 30.73
C GLU A 14 -16.96 13.49 29.45
N THR A 15 -16.20 14.16 28.58
CA THR A 15 -16.68 14.76 27.33
C THR A 15 -16.33 13.96 26.07
N VAL A 16 -15.75 12.76 26.20
CA VAL A 16 -15.35 11.94 25.04
C VAL A 16 -16.53 11.63 24.14
N SER A 17 -16.39 11.89 22.84
CA SER A 17 -17.35 11.55 21.80
C SER A 17 -16.73 10.64 20.75
N LEU A 18 -17.57 9.83 20.09
CA LEU A 18 -17.16 9.09 18.90
C LEU A 18 -16.71 10.01 17.77
N ASP A 19 -17.16 11.27 17.76
CA ASP A 19 -16.78 12.25 16.74
C ASP A 19 -15.41 12.89 17.01
N ASP A 20 -14.79 12.69 18.17
CA ASP A 20 -13.49 13.27 18.51
C ASP A 20 -12.40 12.91 17.50
N LYS A 21 -12.50 11.73 16.88
CA LYS A 21 -11.60 11.30 15.79
C LYS A 21 -11.57 12.27 14.59
N TYR A 22 -12.62 13.08 14.40
CA TYR A 22 -12.74 14.08 13.33
C TYR A 22 -12.93 15.51 13.81
N ALA A 23 -13.47 15.71 15.02
CA ALA A 23 -13.82 17.03 15.55
C ALA A 23 -12.78 17.60 16.52
N LEU A 24 -11.93 16.76 17.12
CA LEU A 24 -10.98 17.23 18.13
C LEU A 24 -9.82 18.01 17.48
N ASP A 25 -9.65 19.27 17.85
CA ASP A 25 -8.62 20.14 17.26
C ASP A 25 -7.20 19.79 17.71
N THR A 26 -7.03 19.39 18.98
CA THR A 26 -5.73 19.07 19.58
C THR A 26 -5.85 17.96 20.63
N GLY A 27 -4.75 17.27 20.93
CA GLY A 27 -4.71 16.23 21.96
C GLY A 27 -4.85 14.82 21.38
N ARG A 28 -5.39 13.90 22.17
CA ARG A 28 -5.41 12.46 21.84
C ARG A 28 -6.79 11.98 21.42
N ALA A 29 -6.87 11.27 20.30
CA ALA A 29 -8.09 10.63 19.80
C ALA A 29 -7.84 9.15 19.50
N PHE A 30 -8.81 8.30 19.83
CA PHE A 30 -8.79 6.88 19.46
C PHE A 30 -9.35 6.70 18.05
N MET A 31 -8.57 6.09 17.16
CA MET A 31 -9.01 5.85 15.78
C MET A 31 -8.33 4.65 15.13
N SER A 32 -8.98 4.09 14.11
CA SER A 32 -8.36 3.10 13.22
C SER A 32 -7.45 3.76 12.18
N GLY A 33 -6.60 2.99 11.51
CA GLY A 33 -5.81 3.50 10.39
C GLY A 33 -6.66 4.02 9.22
N VAL A 34 -7.78 3.37 8.90
CA VAL A 34 -8.75 3.91 7.92
C VAL A 34 -9.30 5.27 8.36
N GLN A 35 -9.62 5.44 9.65
CA GLN A 35 -10.10 6.72 10.18
C GLN A 35 -8.99 7.79 10.19
N ALA A 36 -7.73 7.41 10.42
CA ALA A 36 -6.59 8.30 10.28
C ALA A 36 -6.43 8.82 8.84
N LEU A 37 -6.66 7.97 7.83
CA LEU A 37 -6.68 8.40 6.42
C LEU A 37 -7.80 9.41 6.13
N VAL A 38 -8.98 9.26 6.75
CA VAL A 38 -10.06 10.27 6.67
C VAL A 38 -9.67 11.58 7.37
N ARG A 39 -8.98 11.50 8.51
CA ARG A 39 -8.58 12.66 9.31
C ARG A 39 -7.42 13.45 8.67
N LEU A 40 -6.49 12.77 8.01
CA LEU A 40 -5.31 13.38 7.37
C LEU A 40 -5.63 14.61 6.50
N PRO A 41 -6.55 14.57 5.52
CA PRO A 41 -6.87 15.73 4.68
C PRO A 41 -7.48 16.90 5.50
N MET A 42 -8.24 16.62 6.56
CA MET A 42 -8.75 17.66 7.46
C MET A 42 -7.60 18.33 8.24
N LEU A 43 -6.63 17.53 8.68
CA LEU A 43 -5.44 18.02 9.39
C LEU A 43 -4.56 18.88 8.46
N GLN A 44 -4.40 18.46 7.20
CA GLN A 44 -3.71 19.25 6.19
C GLN A 44 -4.40 20.60 5.95
N ARG A 45 -5.74 20.62 5.79
CA ARG A 45 -6.50 21.87 5.63
C ARG A 45 -6.34 22.81 6.83
N THR A 46 -6.36 22.24 8.03
CA THR A 46 -6.18 23.00 9.28
C THR A 46 -4.82 23.67 9.30
N ARG A 47 -3.76 22.94 8.95
CA ARG A 47 -2.39 23.49 8.86
C ARG A 47 -2.26 24.58 7.79
N ASP A 48 -2.88 24.39 6.64
CA ASP A 48 -2.90 25.41 5.58
C ASP A 48 -3.61 26.68 6.07
N ALA A 49 -4.73 26.56 6.78
CA ALA A 49 -5.43 27.70 7.39
C ALA A 49 -4.53 28.49 8.35
N LEU A 50 -3.81 27.77 9.22
CA LEU A 50 -2.86 28.34 10.18
C LEU A 50 -1.67 29.03 9.50
N ALA A 51 -1.32 28.60 8.28
CA ALA A 51 -0.32 29.25 7.44
C ALA A 51 -0.89 30.39 6.57
N GLY A 52 -2.17 30.73 6.72
CA GLY A 52 -2.83 31.80 5.96
C GLY A 52 -3.29 31.40 4.55
N LEU A 53 -3.27 30.12 4.21
CA LEU A 53 -3.71 29.60 2.92
C LEU A 53 -5.18 29.16 2.95
N ASN A 54 -5.92 29.52 1.90
CA ASN A 54 -7.25 29.03 1.63
C ASN A 54 -7.21 27.88 0.60
N THR A 55 -6.83 26.69 1.07
CA THR A 55 -6.80 25.47 0.25
C THR A 55 -8.11 24.67 0.32
N ALA A 56 -8.24 23.67 -0.56
CA ALA A 56 -9.27 22.65 -0.51
C ALA A 56 -8.64 21.25 -0.70
N GLY A 57 -9.41 20.21 -0.40
CA GLY A 57 -8.97 18.82 -0.57
C GLY A 57 -9.84 18.06 -1.56
N PHE A 58 -9.26 17.15 -2.32
CA PHE A 58 -9.98 16.23 -3.19
C PHE A 58 -9.51 14.79 -3.00
N ILE A 59 -10.47 13.89 -2.81
CA ILE A 59 -10.22 12.46 -2.58
C ILE A 59 -10.92 11.67 -3.67
N SER A 60 -10.19 10.79 -4.35
CA SER A 60 -10.76 9.84 -5.30
C SER A 60 -9.92 8.58 -5.39
N GLY A 61 -10.46 7.51 -5.95
CA GLY A 61 -9.86 6.19 -5.93
C GLY A 61 -10.91 5.10 -6.05
N TYR A 62 -10.48 3.86 -5.97
CA TYR A 62 -11.38 2.71 -5.99
C TYR A 62 -11.13 1.79 -4.81
N ARG A 63 -12.23 1.35 -4.20
CA ARG A 63 -12.24 0.51 -3.00
C ARG A 63 -11.66 -0.87 -3.24
N GLY A 64 -10.86 -1.33 -2.29
CA GLY A 64 -10.32 -2.68 -2.27
C GLY A 64 -9.55 -2.96 -0.98
N SER A 65 -9.64 -4.18 -0.46
CA SER A 65 -8.95 -4.58 0.77
C SER A 65 -7.43 -4.36 0.68
N PRO A 66 -6.75 -3.82 1.71
CA PRO A 66 -7.26 -3.55 3.06
C PRO A 66 -7.97 -2.20 3.23
N LEU A 67 -8.15 -1.43 2.16
CA LEU A 67 -8.84 -0.13 2.16
C LEU A 67 -10.34 -0.25 1.82
N GLY A 68 -10.93 -1.46 1.89
CA GLY A 68 -12.31 -1.70 1.48
C GLY A 68 -13.33 -0.83 2.21
N GLY A 69 -13.12 -0.58 3.50
CA GLY A 69 -14.00 0.26 4.33
C GLY A 69 -13.79 1.78 4.19
N TYR A 70 -12.86 2.25 3.34
CA TYR A 70 -12.49 3.66 3.31
C TYR A 70 -13.60 4.56 2.75
N ASP A 71 -14.25 4.17 1.64
CA ASP A 71 -15.40 4.91 1.07
C ASP A 71 -16.51 5.11 2.11
N GLN A 72 -16.83 4.05 2.86
CA GLN A 72 -17.86 4.09 3.90
C GLN A 72 -17.49 5.07 5.01
N ALA A 73 -16.22 5.08 5.43
CA ALA A 73 -15.72 6.03 6.42
C ALA A 73 -15.76 7.48 5.90
N LEU A 74 -15.42 7.71 4.63
CA LEU A 74 -15.50 9.03 3.99
C LEU A 74 -16.94 9.52 3.87
N TRP A 75 -17.88 8.66 3.46
CA TRP A 75 -19.30 8.99 3.40
C TRP A 75 -19.87 9.30 4.79
N ALA A 76 -19.51 8.52 5.82
CA ALA A 76 -19.90 8.79 7.19
C ALA A 76 -19.34 10.13 7.70
N ALA A 77 -18.11 10.48 7.31
CA ALA A 77 -17.45 11.73 7.68
C ALA A 77 -17.78 12.94 6.78
N LYS A 78 -18.73 12.80 5.83
CA LYS A 78 -19.02 13.82 4.80
C LYS A 78 -19.20 15.23 5.36
N LYS A 79 -19.88 15.38 6.50
CA LYS A 79 -20.08 16.70 7.14
C LYS A 79 -18.77 17.33 7.62
N HIS A 80 -17.90 16.54 8.24
CA HIS A 80 -16.58 16.99 8.70
C HIS A 80 -15.65 17.34 7.53
N LEU A 81 -15.68 16.53 6.46
CA LEU A 81 -14.92 16.80 5.23
C LEU A 81 -15.38 18.12 4.58
N ALA A 82 -16.70 18.31 4.43
CA ALA A 82 -17.27 19.52 3.85
C ALA A 82 -16.91 20.79 4.65
N ALA A 83 -16.91 20.72 5.99
CA ALA A 83 -16.48 21.82 6.85
C ALA A 83 -15.01 22.23 6.62
N GLN A 84 -14.19 21.34 6.06
CA GLN A 84 -12.78 21.55 5.74
C GLN A 84 -12.53 21.73 4.23
N ASN A 85 -13.58 22.03 3.44
CA ASN A 85 -13.48 22.13 1.97
C ASN A 85 -12.89 20.88 1.30
N VAL A 86 -13.12 19.70 1.88
CA VAL A 86 -12.66 18.42 1.31
C VAL A 86 -13.82 17.73 0.59
N VAL A 87 -13.61 17.43 -0.68
CA VAL A 87 -14.57 16.72 -1.52
C VAL A 87 -14.09 15.28 -1.71
N PHE A 88 -14.98 14.33 -1.43
CA PHE A 88 -14.77 12.93 -1.79
C PHE A 88 -15.68 12.57 -2.97
N GLN A 89 -15.07 12.06 -4.04
CA GLN A 89 -15.75 11.50 -5.20
C GLN A 89 -15.09 10.16 -5.55
N PRO A 90 -15.72 9.01 -5.32
CA PRO A 90 -15.15 7.73 -5.72
C PRO A 90 -14.96 7.68 -7.23
N GLY A 91 -13.88 7.03 -7.67
CA GLY A 91 -13.62 6.75 -9.08
C GLY A 91 -14.43 5.54 -9.54
N VAL A 92 -14.72 5.46 -10.84
CA VAL A 92 -15.30 4.25 -11.45
C VAL A 92 -14.31 3.09 -11.43
N ASN A 93 -13.03 3.41 -11.59
CA ASN A 93 -11.89 2.53 -11.40
C ASN A 93 -10.70 3.35 -10.87
N GLU A 94 -9.58 2.68 -10.57
CA GLU A 94 -8.42 3.33 -9.98
C GLU A 94 -7.80 4.42 -10.86
N GLU A 95 -7.68 4.14 -12.15
CA GLU A 95 -7.07 5.02 -13.15
C GLU A 95 -7.86 6.32 -13.30
N LEU A 96 -9.20 6.23 -13.45
CA LEU A 96 -10.07 7.39 -13.54
C LEU A 96 -10.10 8.19 -12.25
N GLY A 97 -10.01 7.52 -11.09
CA GLY A 97 -9.83 8.18 -9.80
C GLY A 97 -8.53 8.99 -9.75
N ALA A 98 -7.42 8.44 -10.23
CA ALA A 98 -6.15 9.16 -10.31
C ALA A 98 -6.20 10.33 -11.29
N THR A 99 -6.86 10.15 -12.45
CA THR A 99 -7.03 11.21 -13.45
C THR A 99 -7.84 12.37 -12.87
N ALA A 100 -8.89 12.08 -12.08
CA ALA A 100 -9.65 13.11 -11.37
C ALA A 100 -8.77 13.88 -10.37
N VAL A 101 -7.94 13.17 -9.59
CA VAL A 101 -6.97 13.80 -8.69
C VAL A 101 -5.97 14.66 -9.47
N TRP A 102 -5.42 14.19 -10.58
CA TRP A 102 -4.52 14.97 -11.43
C TRP A 102 -5.19 16.23 -11.99
N GLY A 103 -6.46 16.15 -12.39
CA GLY A 103 -7.25 17.30 -12.84
C GLY A 103 -7.31 18.44 -11.81
N THR A 104 -7.29 18.13 -10.51
CA THR A 104 -7.25 19.18 -9.47
C THR A 104 -5.96 20.00 -9.48
N GLN A 105 -4.84 19.40 -9.93
CA GLN A 105 -3.56 20.11 -10.04
C GLN A 105 -3.54 21.04 -11.26
N GLN A 106 -4.31 20.72 -12.30
CA GLN A 106 -4.42 21.52 -13.52
C GLN A 106 -5.18 22.84 -13.30
N LEU A 107 -5.88 23.02 -12.17
CA LEU A 107 -6.48 24.31 -11.80
C LEU A 107 -5.45 25.44 -11.72
N ALA A 108 -4.18 25.13 -11.42
CA ALA A 108 -3.10 26.11 -11.43
C ALA A 108 -2.82 26.69 -12.84
N LEU A 109 -3.26 26.02 -13.90
CA LEU A 109 -3.13 26.49 -15.29
C LEU A 109 -4.14 27.59 -15.64
N TYR A 110 -5.20 27.74 -14.84
CA TYR A 110 -6.30 28.68 -15.06
C TYR A 110 -6.60 29.51 -13.80
N PRO A 111 -5.63 30.29 -13.29
CA PRO A 111 -5.72 30.94 -11.97
C PRO A 111 -6.91 31.89 -11.83
N GLN A 112 -7.39 32.48 -12.92
CA GLN A 112 -8.51 33.43 -12.95
C GLN A 112 -9.86 32.84 -12.55
N THR A 113 -10.03 31.51 -12.62
CA THR A 113 -11.26 30.82 -12.22
C THR A 113 -11.13 30.10 -10.88
N ASN A 114 -9.98 30.22 -10.21
CA ASN A 114 -9.71 29.51 -8.97
C ASN A 114 -10.49 30.11 -7.79
N ARG A 115 -11.07 29.20 -7.00
CA ARG A 115 -11.75 29.53 -5.73
C ARG A 115 -10.85 29.37 -4.50
N PHE A 116 -9.73 28.67 -4.66
CA PHE A 116 -8.81 28.27 -3.61
C PHE A 116 -7.36 28.45 -4.10
N ASP A 117 -6.43 28.65 -3.18
CA ASP A 117 -5.00 28.84 -3.49
C ASP A 117 -4.35 27.56 -4.05
N GLY A 118 -4.92 26.41 -3.72
CA GLY A 118 -4.53 25.10 -4.22
C GLY A 118 -5.49 24.01 -3.74
N VAL A 119 -5.51 22.89 -4.46
CA VAL A 119 -6.30 21.71 -4.09
C VAL A 119 -5.35 20.56 -3.85
N PHE A 120 -5.22 20.10 -2.60
CA PHE A 120 -4.40 18.93 -2.29
C PHE A 120 -5.18 17.65 -2.60
N GLY A 121 -4.50 16.67 -3.18
CA GLY A 121 -5.11 15.45 -3.71
C GLY A 121 -4.75 14.21 -2.89
N LEU A 122 -5.73 13.34 -2.64
CA LEU A 122 -5.50 12.00 -2.11
C LEU A 122 -6.10 10.99 -3.07
N TRP A 123 -5.24 10.17 -3.67
CA TRP A 123 -5.66 8.99 -4.41
C TRP A 123 -5.61 7.75 -3.50
N TYR A 124 -6.49 6.77 -3.69
CA TYR A 124 -6.38 5.48 -3.02
C TYR A 124 -6.73 4.30 -3.93
N GLY A 125 -6.09 3.17 -3.69
CA GLY A 125 -6.38 1.92 -4.39
C GLY A 125 -5.72 0.72 -3.72
N LYS A 126 -6.21 -0.48 -4.02
CA LYS A 126 -5.52 -1.71 -3.67
C LYS A 126 -4.27 -1.89 -4.54
N GLY A 127 -3.35 -2.75 -4.12
CA GLY A 127 -2.16 -3.16 -4.87
C GLY A 127 -2.32 -3.24 -6.41
N PRO A 128 -3.11 -4.16 -6.97
CA PRO A 128 -3.29 -4.25 -8.43
C PRO A 128 -3.90 -3.00 -9.07
N GLY A 129 -4.61 -2.19 -8.29
CA GLY A 129 -5.09 -0.88 -8.70
C GLY A 129 -3.95 0.13 -8.94
N VAL A 130 -2.85 0.01 -8.18
CA VAL A 130 -1.60 0.75 -8.44
C VAL A 130 -1.00 0.31 -9.77
N ASP A 131 -0.93 -0.99 -10.05
CA ASP A 131 -0.42 -1.53 -11.33
C ASP A 131 -1.20 -0.95 -12.52
N ARG A 132 -2.53 -0.93 -12.41
CA ARG A 132 -3.45 -0.40 -13.44
C ARG A 132 -3.28 1.10 -13.67
N THR A 133 -2.91 1.85 -12.63
CA THR A 133 -2.86 3.32 -12.64
C THR A 133 -1.51 3.88 -13.10
N ALA A 134 -0.52 3.02 -13.38
CA ALA A 134 0.86 3.42 -13.68
C ALA A 134 0.97 4.47 -14.81
N ASP A 135 0.10 4.44 -15.80
CA ASP A 135 0.09 5.41 -16.90
C ASP A 135 -0.21 6.84 -16.41
N VAL A 136 -1.34 7.02 -15.72
CA VAL A 136 -1.74 8.31 -15.15
C VAL A 136 -0.73 8.79 -14.12
N PHE A 137 -0.14 7.90 -13.33
CA PHE A 137 0.92 8.26 -12.39
C PHE A 137 2.14 8.86 -13.11
N LYS A 138 2.57 8.29 -14.24
CA LYS A 138 3.68 8.85 -15.02
C LYS A 138 3.34 10.21 -15.59
N HIS A 139 2.17 10.35 -16.22
CA HIS A 139 1.70 11.63 -16.75
C HIS A 139 1.63 12.72 -15.68
N ALA A 140 1.02 12.40 -14.54
CA ALA A 140 0.85 13.36 -13.45
C ALA A 140 2.19 13.78 -12.82
N ASN A 141 3.15 12.87 -12.74
CA ASN A 141 4.46 13.15 -12.14
C ASN A 141 5.39 13.93 -13.09
N MET A 142 5.35 13.61 -14.39
CA MET A 142 6.02 14.38 -15.44
C MET A 142 5.52 15.83 -15.45
N ALA A 143 4.20 16.02 -15.52
CA ALA A 143 3.58 17.35 -15.48
C ALA A 143 3.87 18.07 -14.15
N GLY A 144 3.70 17.37 -13.03
CA GLY A 144 3.92 17.85 -11.68
C GLY A 144 2.66 18.33 -10.96
N THR A 145 2.82 18.67 -9.69
CA THR A 145 1.75 19.21 -8.85
C THR A 145 1.68 20.73 -8.90
N SER A 146 0.55 21.28 -8.44
CA SER A 146 0.45 22.72 -8.15
C SER A 146 1.19 23.07 -6.85
N ALA A 147 1.70 24.30 -6.73
CA ALA A 147 2.52 24.74 -5.59
C ALA A 147 1.84 24.59 -4.22
N HIS A 148 0.51 24.78 -4.15
CA HIS A 148 -0.29 24.65 -2.93
C HIS A 148 -1.27 23.47 -2.96
N GLY A 149 -1.23 22.64 -4.01
CA GLY A 149 -1.96 21.38 -4.03
C GLY A 149 -1.15 20.31 -3.34
N GLY A 150 -0.27 19.64 -4.09
CA GLY A 150 0.42 18.44 -3.62
C GLY A 150 -0.51 17.22 -3.61
N VAL A 151 0.06 16.03 -3.83
CA VAL A 151 -0.71 14.80 -3.98
C VAL A 151 -0.05 13.63 -3.26
N ILE A 152 -0.88 12.80 -2.61
CA ILE A 152 -0.49 11.53 -2.01
C ILE A 152 -1.31 10.39 -2.63
N ALA A 153 -0.64 9.36 -3.13
CA ALA A 153 -1.24 8.10 -3.57
C ALA A 153 -1.15 7.05 -2.46
N ILE A 154 -2.29 6.59 -1.93
CA ILE A 154 -2.37 5.57 -0.87
C ILE A 154 -2.55 4.19 -1.51
N ALA A 155 -1.55 3.31 -1.35
CA ALA A 155 -1.66 1.92 -1.78
C ALA A 155 -2.03 1.02 -0.60
N GLY A 156 -3.08 0.21 -0.77
CA GLY A 156 -3.41 -0.89 0.13
C GLY A 156 -2.79 -2.21 -0.34
N ASP A 157 -1.64 -2.57 0.24
CA ASP A 157 -0.94 -3.81 -0.05
C ASP A 157 -1.43 -4.98 0.81
N ASP A 158 -1.69 -6.12 0.16
CA ASP A 158 -1.99 -7.41 0.80
C ASP A 158 -0.80 -8.35 0.54
N HIS A 159 0.12 -8.39 1.50
CA HIS A 159 1.36 -9.17 1.37
C HIS A 159 1.09 -10.67 1.30
N VAL A 160 0.10 -11.19 2.00
CA VAL A 160 -0.16 -12.64 2.06
C VAL A 160 -1.28 -13.09 1.12
N SER A 161 -1.87 -12.18 0.35
CA SER A 161 -2.99 -12.46 -0.56
C SER A 161 -4.23 -13.00 0.16
N LYS A 162 -4.50 -12.54 1.40
CA LYS A 162 -5.64 -13.03 2.20
C LYS A 162 -7.00 -12.73 1.54
N SER A 163 -7.06 -11.65 0.75
CA SER A 163 -8.28 -11.16 0.10
C SER A 163 -8.03 -10.81 -1.38
N SER A 164 -6.99 -11.39 -1.97
CA SER A 164 -6.45 -11.02 -3.28
C SER A 164 -6.19 -12.26 -4.13
N THR A 165 -6.12 -12.08 -5.44
CA THR A 165 -5.66 -13.11 -6.40
C THR A 165 -4.14 -13.23 -6.46
N ALA A 166 -3.42 -12.21 -6.00
CA ALA A 166 -1.97 -12.17 -5.95
C ALA A 166 -1.49 -11.49 -4.66
N ALA A 167 -0.39 -12.00 -4.10
CA ALA A 167 0.37 -11.30 -3.07
C ALA A 167 1.03 -10.06 -3.71
N HIS A 168 0.87 -8.90 -3.08
CA HIS A 168 1.21 -7.64 -3.72
C HIS A 168 2.29 -6.82 -2.99
N GLN A 169 3.02 -6.01 -3.75
CA GLN A 169 4.00 -5.05 -3.26
C GLN A 169 4.08 -3.83 -4.21
N SER A 170 3.49 -2.70 -3.81
CA SER A 170 3.29 -1.52 -4.67
C SER A 170 4.52 -0.61 -4.85
N ASP A 171 5.48 -0.68 -3.94
CA ASP A 171 6.65 0.21 -3.92
C ASP A 171 7.50 0.16 -5.22
N HIS A 172 7.58 -1.00 -5.87
CA HIS A 172 8.26 -1.15 -7.16
C HIS A 172 7.58 -0.38 -8.30
N ILE A 173 6.25 -0.32 -8.33
CA ILE A 173 5.53 0.45 -9.34
C ILE A 173 5.62 1.94 -9.06
N PHE A 174 5.51 2.36 -7.80
CA PHE A 174 5.74 3.76 -7.45
C PHE A 174 7.15 4.22 -7.83
N LYS A 175 8.17 3.40 -7.56
CA LYS A 175 9.54 3.64 -8.05
C LYS A 175 9.58 3.78 -9.58
N ALA A 176 8.93 2.88 -10.32
CA ALA A 176 8.89 2.94 -11.78
C ALA A 176 8.14 4.18 -12.33
N CYS A 177 7.22 4.75 -11.55
CA CYS A 177 6.51 6.00 -11.88
C CYS A 177 7.20 7.25 -11.33
N GLY A 178 8.32 7.11 -10.63
CA GLY A 178 9.06 8.21 -10.04
C GLY A 178 8.43 8.84 -8.79
N ILE A 179 7.58 8.11 -8.08
CA ILE A 179 6.80 8.58 -6.93
C ILE A 179 7.47 8.15 -5.61
N PRO A 180 7.91 9.09 -4.74
CA PRO A 180 8.49 8.76 -3.45
C PRO A 180 7.51 7.99 -2.55
N VAL A 181 7.99 6.95 -1.87
CA VAL A 181 7.19 5.99 -1.13
C VAL A 181 7.43 6.11 0.37
N PHE A 182 6.42 6.59 1.09
CA PHE A 182 6.35 6.53 2.54
C PHE A 182 5.81 5.18 3.00
N PHE A 183 6.34 4.63 4.10
CA PHE A 183 5.87 3.36 4.67
C PHE A 183 5.61 3.49 6.17
N PRO A 184 4.38 3.86 6.59
CA PRO A 184 4.02 4.00 8.00
C PRO A 184 4.15 2.68 8.76
N SER A 185 4.64 2.77 10.00
CA SER A 185 4.71 1.65 10.93
C SER A 185 3.57 1.67 11.97
N SER A 186 2.77 2.73 12.03
CA SER A 186 1.70 2.87 13.02
C SER A 186 0.54 3.74 12.49
N VAL A 187 -0.58 3.76 13.21
CA VAL A 187 -1.71 4.67 12.92
C VAL A 187 -1.28 6.13 13.04
N GLN A 188 -0.42 6.48 14.00
CA GLN A 188 0.14 7.83 14.13
C GLN A 188 0.98 8.22 12.91
N ASP A 189 1.78 7.29 12.40
CA ASP A 189 2.64 7.52 11.25
C ASP A 189 1.83 7.86 9.99
N ILE A 190 0.57 7.39 9.85
CA ILE A 190 -0.31 7.79 8.74
C ILE A 190 -0.52 9.31 8.74
N LEU A 191 -0.79 9.91 9.90
CA LEU A 191 -0.98 11.35 10.01
C LEU A 191 0.36 12.08 9.80
N ASP A 192 1.40 11.66 10.52
CA ASP A 192 2.69 12.36 10.52
C ASP A 192 3.36 12.33 9.14
N MET A 193 3.48 11.14 8.56
CA MET A 193 4.07 10.96 7.25
C MET A 193 3.18 11.53 6.15
N GLY A 194 1.86 11.48 6.31
CA GLY A 194 0.93 12.10 5.38
C GLY A 194 1.15 13.61 5.25
N LEU A 195 1.33 14.31 6.37
CA LEU A 195 1.66 15.75 6.35
C LEU A 195 3.01 16.01 5.68
N HIS A 196 4.02 15.19 5.95
CA HIS A 196 5.30 15.30 5.25
C HIS A 196 5.19 14.98 3.76
N ALA A 197 4.34 14.03 3.35
CA ALA A 197 4.14 13.63 1.97
C ALA A 197 3.47 14.75 1.16
N PHE A 198 2.44 15.41 1.69
CA PHE A 198 1.87 16.61 1.05
C PHE A 198 2.90 17.72 0.87
N ALA A 199 3.67 18.04 1.93
CA ALA A 199 4.68 19.09 1.85
C ALA A 199 5.86 18.73 0.94
N MET A 200 6.31 17.48 0.93
CA MET A 200 7.31 17.01 -0.03
C MET A 200 6.77 17.16 -1.46
N SER A 201 5.55 16.72 -1.71
CA SER A 201 4.89 16.83 -3.02
C SER A 201 4.79 18.28 -3.50
N ARG A 202 4.45 19.21 -2.59
CA ARG A 202 4.44 20.65 -2.86
C ARG A 202 5.83 21.22 -3.09
N PHE A 203 6.86 20.72 -2.40
CA PHE A 203 8.23 21.22 -2.56
C PHE A 203 8.88 20.76 -3.87
N SER A 204 8.78 19.46 -4.17
CA SER A 204 9.48 18.86 -5.31
C SER A 204 8.66 18.80 -6.60
N GLY A 205 7.36 19.11 -6.53
CA GLY A 205 6.48 19.05 -7.69
C GLY A 205 6.14 17.62 -8.14
N VAL A 206 6.51 16.59 -7.38
CA VAL A 206 6.18 15.18 -7.65
C VAL A 206 4.92 14.77 -6.92
N TRP A 207 4.25 13.72 -7.40
CA TRP A 207 3.34 12.96 -6.54
C TRP A 207 4.15 12.18 -5.52
N THR A 208 3.63 12.05 -4.31
CA THR A 208 4.16 11.14 -3.27
C THR A 208 3.20 9.99 -3.04
N SER A 209 3.63 8.94 -2.35
CA SER A 209 2.77 7.82 -2.00
C SER A 209 2.96 7.34 -0.58
N MET A 210 1.97 6.60 -0.10
CA MET A 210 2.02 5.88 1.16
C MET A 210 1.63 4.43 0.93
N LYS A 211 2.56 3.52 1.19
CA LYS A 211 2.29 2.07 1.20
C LYS A 211 1.68 1.72 2.55
N THR A 212 0.42 1.31 2.54
CA THR A 212 -0.29 0.83 3.72
C THR A 212 -0.55 -0.66 3.60
N ILE A 213 -0.58 -1.34 4.73
CA ILE A 213 -0.82 -2.79 4.83
C ILE A 213 -1.88 -3.05 5.88
N GLN A 214 -2.52 -4.21 5.78
CA GLN A 214 -3.63 -4.62 6.62
C GLN A 214 -3.38 -4.37 8.11
N GLU A 215 -2.20 -4.73 8.61
CA GLU A 215 -1.80 -4.63 10.01
C GLU A 215 -1.76 -3.20 10.55
N VAL A 216 -1.59 -2.21 9.68
CA VAL A 216 -1.61 -0.79 10.07
C VAL A 216 -3.01 -0.22 9.89
N VAL A 217 -3.66 -0.44 8.74
CA VAL A 217 -4.94 0.23 8.44
C VAL A 217 -6.15 -0.33 9.19
N GLU A 218 -6.14 -1.64 9.49
CA GLU A 218 -7.21 -2.29 10.26
C GLU A 218 -6.95 -2.24 11.77
N SER A 219 -5.75 -1.83 12.20
CA SER A 219 -5.46 -1.60 13.61
C SER A 219 -6.07 -0.30 14.11
N SER A 220 -6.27 -0.21 15.43
CA SER A 220 -6.71 1.01 16.11
C SER A 220 -5.73 1.41 17.21
N ALA A 221 -5.53 2.71 17.37
CA ALA A 221 -4.62 3.26 18.38
C ALA A 221 -5.13 4.61 18.88
N THR A 222 -4.60 5.04 20.03
CA THR A 222 -4.70 6.43 20.46
C THR A 222 -3.60 7.24 19.78
N VAL A 223 -3.98 8.26 19.02
CA VAL A 223 -3.05 9.12 18.28
C VAL A 223 -3.18 10.57 18.72
N ASP A 224 -2.10 11.33 18.56
CA ASP A 224 -2.05 12.77 18.76
C ASP A 224 -2.44 13.47 17.45
N VAL A 225 -3.46 14.33 17.52
CA VAL A 225 -4.04 15.06 16.39
C VAL A 225 -3.66 16.54 16.34
N ASP A 226 -2.72 16.98 17.18
CA ASP A 226 -2.25 18.38 17.20
C ASP A 226 -1.67 18.78 15.81
N PRO A 227 -2.22 19.82 15.16
CA PRO A 227 -1.74 20.29 13.86
C PRO A 227 -0.29 20.77 13.89
N HIS A 228 0.31 21.07 15.05
CA HIS A 228 1.69 21.51 15.19
C HIS A 228 2.68 20.38 15.52
N ARG A 229 2.19 19.14 15.69
CA ARG A 229 3.02 17.97 16.03
C ARG A 229 4.13 17.74 15.01
N VAL A 230 3.80 17.82 13.73
CA VAL A 230 4.76 17.68 12.62
C VAL A 230 5.44 19.03 12.35
N LYS A 231 6.77 19.07 12.47
CA LYS A 231 7.59 20.22 12.09
C LYS A 231 8.16 19.99 10.70
N ILE A 232 7.70 20.78 9.74
CA ILE A 232 8.12 20.69 8.34
C ILE A 232 9.23 21.71 8.12
N VAL A 233 10.36 21.24 7.60
CA VAL A 233 11.51 22.05 7.21
C VAL A 233 11.63 21.99 5.69
N LEU A 234 11.54 23.13 5.03
CA LEU A 234 11.81 23.21 3.59
C LEU A 234 13.33 23.33 3.38
N PRO A 235 13.93 22.54 2.47
CA PRO A 235 15.36 22.65 2.16
C PRO A 235 15.73 24.04 1.63
N GLU A 236 16.80 24.61 2.18
CA GLU A 236 17.40 25.87 1.70
C GLU A 236 18.65 25.62 0.83
N ASP A 237 19.18 24.40 0.86
CA ASP A 237 20.41 23.97 0.18
C ASP A 237 20.17 23.38 -1.22
N PHE A 238 18.93 23.40 -1.71
CA PHE A 238 18.56 22.89 -3.03
C PHE A 238 18.17 24.02 -3.98
N MET A 239 18.88 24.14 -5.11
CA MET A 239 18.60 25.14 -6.12
C MET A 239 17.49 24.66 -7.07
N MET A 240 16.36 25.35 -7.06
CA MET A 240 15.25 25.09 -7.99
C MET A 240 15.60 25.49 -9.44
N PRO A 241 15.09 24.77 -10.45
CA PRO A 241 15.32 25.14 -11.85
C PRO A 241 14.62 26.46 -12.21
N PRO A 242 15.07 27.15 -13.27
CA PRO A 242 14.32 28.26 -13.85
C PRO A 242 12.87 27.87 -14.16
N GLY A 243 11.93 28.69 -13.72
CA GLY A 243 10.49 28.40 -13.84
C GLY A 243 9.96 27.34 -12.87
N GLY A 244 10.76 26.79 -11.97
CA GLY A 244 10.33 25.86 -10.91
C GLY A 244 9.94 24.45 -11.38
N VAL A 245 9.31 23.70 -10.49
CA VAL A 245 9.01 22.26 -10.65
C VAL A 245 7.53 21.94 -10.87
N HIS A 246 6.66 22.95 -10.77
CA HIS A 246 5.20 22.77 -10.81
C HIS A 246 4.65 22.66 -12.22
N ILE A 247 3.41 22.15 -12.29
CA ILE A 247 2.63 22.01 -13.51
C ILE A 247 2.52 23.33 -14.27
N ARG A 248 2.62 23.27 -15.60
CA ARG A 248 2.52 24.41 -16.50
C ARG A 248 1.95 23.98 -17.85
N TRP A 249 1.54 24.96 -18.65
CA TRP A 249 1.09 24.76 -20.01
C TRP A 249 1.44 25.97 -20.87
N PRO A 250 1.90 25.80 -22.12
CA PRO A 250 2.33 24.53 -22.74
C PRO A 250 3.61 23.98 -22.09
N ASP A 251 3.79 22.65 -22.10
CA ASP A 251 4.97 21.98 -21.50
C ASP A 251 5.39 20.78 -22.38
N PRO A 252 6.42 20.90 -23.23
CA PRO A 252 6.85 19.82 -24.11
C PRO A 252 7.28 18.54 -23.36
N PRO A 253 7.01 17.33 -23.87
CA PRO A 253 7.30 16.09 -23.14
C PRO A 253 8.76 15.90 -22.69
N LEU A 254 9.74 16.26 -23.52
CA LEU A 254 11.16 16.14 -23.16
C LEU A 254 11.59 17.16 -22.08
N GLU A 255 10.93 18.32 -22.02
CA GLU A 255 11.17 19.28 -20.93
C GLU A 255 10.57 18.79 -19.61
N GLN A 256 9.42 18.11 -19.64
CA GLN A 256 8.84 17.47 -18.46
C GLN A 256 9.76 16.36 -17.91
N GLU A 257 10.28 15.51 -18.80
CA GLU A 257 11.21 14.44 -18.43
C GLU A 257 12.50 15.02 -17.82
N ALA A 258 13.14 15.98 -18.48
CA ALA A 258 14.34 16.65 -17.97
C ALA A 258 14.08 17.26 -16.59
N ARG A 259 12.95 17.96 -16.41
CA ARG A 259 12.58 18.54 -15.10
C ARG A 259 12.46 17.46 -14.02
N LEU A 260 11.83 16.33 -14.32
CA LEU A 260 11.66 15.21 -13.39
C LEU A 260 13.00 14.60 -12.99
N MET A 261 13.85 14.29 -13.98
CA MET A 261 15.12 13.58 -13.79
C MET A 261 16.22 14.46 -13.19
N ASP A 262 16.30 15.72 -13.61
CA ASP A 262 17.39 16.63 -13.24
C ASP A 262 17.11 17.39 -11.94
N PHE A 263 15.83 17.58 -11.57
CA PHE A 263 15.47 18.44 -10.44
C PHE A 263 14.48 17.80 -9.47
N LYS A 264 13.33 17.32 -9.93
CA LYS A 264 12.24 16.96 -9.00
C LYS A 264 12.61 15.82 -8.03
N TRP A 265 13.29 14.78 -8.49
CA TRP A 265 13.75 13.70 -7.60
C TRP A 265 14.78 14.16 -6.57
N TYR A 266 15.73 15.01 -6.98
CA TYR A 266 16.73 15.53 -6.06
C TYR A 266 16.14 16.54 -5.07
N ALA A 267 15.11 17.28 -5.45
CA ALA A 267 14.32 18.11 -4.53
C ALA A 267 13.62 17.23 -3.47
N ALA A 268 13.03 16.10 -3.87
CA ALA A 268 12.42 15.16 -2.93
C ALA A 268 13.48 14.58 -1.96
N LEU A 269 14.65 14.19 -2.45
CA LEU A 269 15.78 13.74 -1.62
C LEU A 269 16.28 14.82 -0.65
N ALA A 270 16.42 16.06 -1.10
CA ALA A 270 16.78 17.19 -0.23
C ALA A 270 15.74 17.38 0.89
N TYR A 271 14.44 17.23 0.57
CA TYR A 271 13.37 17.28 1.58
C TYR A 271 13.47 16.14 2.59
N VAL A 272 13.75 14.90 2.14
CA VAL A 272 14.00 13.75 3.03
C VAL A 272 15.14 14.05 4.00
N ARG A 273 16.25 14.62 3.50
CA ARG A 273 17.42 15.01 4.29
C ARG A 273 17.09 16.07 5.34
N ALA A 274 16.47 17.18 4.93
CA ALA A 274 16.17 18.31 5.80
C ALA A 274 15.24 17.92 6.97
N ASN A 275 14.30 17.01 6.73
CA ASN A 275 13.33 16.56 7.73
C ASN A 275 13.78 15.31 8.50
N LYS A 276 14.96 14.75 8.19
CA LYS A 276 15.48 13.50 8.79
C LYS A 276 14.45 12.38 8.80
N LEU A 277 13.72 12.22 7.70
CA LEU A 277 12.59 11.29 7.64
C LEU A 277 13.06 9.85 7.87
N ASN A 278 14.28 9.52 7.44
CA ASN A 278 14.98 8.30 7.83
C ASN A 278 15.99 8.63 8.93
N HIS A 279 16.02 7.87 10.03
CA HIS A 279 16.84 8.23 11.20
C HIS A 279 17.19 7.04 12.10
N ASN A 280 18.25 7.21 12.88
CA ASN A 280 18.64 6.26 13.92
C ASN A 280 17.73 6.43 15.15
N VAL A 281 17.12 5.32 15.59
CA VAL A 281 16.30 5.25 16.82
C VAL A 281 17.17 4.86 18.02
N VAL A 282 18.12 3.94 17.80
CA VAL A 282 19.16 3.57 18.77
C VAL A 282 20.50 3.74 18.09
N ALA A 283 21.41 4.48 18.72
CA ALA A 283 22.77 4.68 18.22
C ALA A 283 23.74 5.06 19.33
N THR A 284 25.00 4.70 19.13
CA THR A 284 26.17 5.16 19.87
C THR A 284 27.33 5.45 18.92
N PRO A 285 28.37 6.20 19.35
CA PRO A 285 29.58 6.39 18.55
C PRO A 285 30.39 5.11 18.27
N HIS A 286 30.12 4.01 18.99
CA HIS A 286 30.89 2.77 18.92
C HIS A 286 30.09 1.60 18.34
N ASP A 287 28.99 1.90 17.65
CA ASP A 287 28.17 0.87 17.00
C ASP A 287 28.98 0.11 15.94
N ARG A 288 28.71 -1.19 15.84
CA ARG A 288 29.38 -2.14 14.94
C ARG A 288 28.40 -2.97 14.12
N PHE A 289 27.13 -3.05 14.52
CA PHE A 289 26.09 -3.79 13.82
C PHE A 289 24.88 -2.88 13.58
N GLY A 290 24.47 -2.72 12.33
CA GLY A 290 23.31 -1.94 11.94
C GLY A 290 22.11 -2.82 11.63
N LEU A 291 20.96 -2.43 12.16
CA LEU A 291 19.66 -2.99 11.82
C LEU A 291 18.85 -1.89 11.15
N ILE A 292 18.41 -2.09 9.91
CA ILE A 292 17.64 -1.11 9.15
C ILE A 292 16.31 -1.70 8.71
N ALA A 293 15.20 -1.01 8.99
CA ALA A 293 13.86 -1.53 8.75
C ALA A 293 12.83 -0.42 8.46
N SER A 294 11.71 -0.78 7.82
CA SER A 294 10.60 0.11 7.47
C SER A 294 9.23 -0.49 7.77
N GLY A 295 8.20 0.35 7.88
CA GLY A 295 6.80 -0.09 8.05
C GLY A 295 6.61 -1.11 9.16
N LYS A 296 5.82 -2.16 8.91
CA LYS A 296 5.64 -3.28 9.86
C LYS A 296 6.93 -4.02 10.19
N ALA A 297 7.86 -4.17 9.23
CA ALA A 297 9.13 -4.86 9.46
C ALA A 297 9.96 -4.18 10.57
N TYR A 298 9.82 -2.86 10.73
CA TYR A 298 10.40 -2.15 11.86
C TYR A 298 9.79 -2.60 13.19
N ASN A 299 8.45 -2.68 13.31
CA ASN A 299 7.81 -3.16 14.54
C ASN A 299 8.17 -4.63 14.83
N ASP A 300 8.21 -5.48 13.82
CA ASP A 300 8.58 -6.88 14.00
C ASP A 300 10.04 -7.04 14.41
N LEU A 301 10.93 -6.19 13.89
CA LEU A 301 12.30 -6.12 14.36
C LEU A 301 12.37 -5.71 15.84
N ARG A 302 11.60 -4.71 16.26
CA ARG A 302 11.53 -4.28 17.67
C ARG A 302 11.01 -5.40 18.56
N GLN A 303 9.98 -6.12 18.12
CA GLN A 303 9.48 -7.30 18.82
C GLN A 303 10.53 -8.43 18.86
N ALA A 304 11.23 -8.70 17.75
CA ALA A 304 12.29 -9.71 17.68
C ALA A 304 13.44 -9.42 18.66
N LEU A 305 13.86 -8.16 18.78
CA LEU A 305 14.86 -7.73 19.76
C LEU A 305 14.36 -7.94 21.19
N ALA A 306 13.11 -7.57 21.49
CA ALA A 306 12.49 -7.82 22.78
C ALA A 306 12.41 -9.33 23.12
N ASP A 307 12.04 -10.16 22.14
CA ASP A 307 11.96 -11.62 22.28
C ASP A 307 13.34 -12.23 22.57
N LEU A 308 14.41 -11.68 22.01
CA LEU A 308 15.81 -12.05 22.31
C LEU A 308 16.31 -11.50 23.65
N GLY A 309 15.54 -10.65 24.33
CA GLY A 309 15.95 -9.97 25.56
C GLY A 309 16.99 -8.87 25.32
N LEU A 310 16.92 -8.22 24.15
CA LEU A 310 17.76 -7.11 23.72
C LEU A 310 16.93 -5.81 23.75
N ASP A 311 16.84 -5.19 24.93
CA ASP A 311 16.29 -3.84 25.06
C ASP A 311 17.27 -2.78 24.52
N ASP A 312 16.86 -1.51 24.52
CA ASP A 312 17.67 -0.43 23.95
C ASP A 312 19.02 -0.26 24.66
N ASP A 313 19.07 -0.48 25.98
CA ASP A 313 20.32 -0.38 26.75
C ASP A 313 21.26 -1.54 26.43
N THR A 314 20.72 -2.76 26.31
CA THR A 314 21.48 -3.91 25.85
C THR A 314 21.98 -3.69 24.42
N CYS A 315 21.14 -3.19 23.52
CA CYS A 315 21.55 -2.82 22.16
C CYS A 315 22.70 -1.81 22.15
N ARG A 316 22.62 -0.73 22.95
CA ARG A 316 23.71 0.24 23.10
C ARG A 316 25.00 -0.41 23.62
N SER A 317 24.90 -1.27 24.63
CA SER A 317 26.07 -1.96 25.21
C SER A 317 26.78 -2.91 24.23
N LEU A 318 26.01 -3.48 23.30
CA LEU A 318 26.51 -4.39 22.26
C LEU A 318 26.97 -3.67 21.00
N GLY A 319 26.81 -2.34 20.93
CA GLY A 319 27.09 -1.55 19.73
C GLY A 319 26.14 -1.86 18.58
N ILE A 320 24.84 -2.00 18.86
CA ILE A 320 23.78 -2.20 17.87
C ILE A 320 23.11 -0.86 17.56
N ARG A 321 23.17 -0.47 16.29
CA ARG A 321 22.45 0.68 15.74
C ARG A 321 21.14 0.23 15.13
N ILE A 322 20.05 0.94 15.39
CA ILE A 322 18.73 0.68 14.79
C ILE A 322 18.29 1.89 14.00
N HIS A 323 18.04 1.71 12.71
CA HIS A 323 17.64 2.74 11.77
C HIS A 323 16.21 2.50 11.25
N LYS A 324 15.35 3.49 11.44
CA LYS A 324 13.98 3.48 10.92
C LYS A 324 13.93 4.23 9.59
N VAL A 325 13.43 3.54 8.57
CA VAL A 325 13.22 4.08 7.22
C VAL A 325 11.74 4.37 7.05
N ASN A 326 11.39 5.65 6.99
CA ASN A 326 10.02 6.11 6.75
C ASN A 326 9.76 6.37 5.27
N VAL A 327 10.79 6.74 4.50
CA VAL A 327 10.75 6.88 3.04
C VAL A 327 11.64 5.80 2.43
N VAL A 328 11.02 4.76 1.88
CA VAL A 328 11.71 3.55 1.38
C VAL A 328 12.24 3.74 -0.04
N TRP A 329 11.68 4.69 -0.79
CA TRP A 329 12.19 5.10 -2.09
C TRP A 329 11.87 6.57 -2.38
N PRO A 330 12.78 7.35 -2.95
CA PRO A 330 14.21 7.06 -3.05
C PRO A 330 14.87 7.14 -1.67
N LEU A 331 15.85 6.27 -1.42
CA LEU A 331 16.63 6.28 -0.19
C LEU A 331 17.68 7.42 -0.25
N GLU A 332 17.71 8.32 0.74
CA GLU A 332 18.63 9.47 0.72
C GLU A 332 20.06 9.08 1.12
N ALA A 333 21.03 9.44 0.28
CA ALA A 333 22.39 8.91 0.35
C ALA A 333 23.21 9.42 1.53
N THR A 334 22.99 10.66 1.97
CA THR A 334 23.72 11.25 3.11
C THR A 334 23.32 10.55 4.40
N ILE A 335 22.02 10.48 4.70
CA ILE A 335 21.48 9.79 5.86
C ILE A 335 21.90 8.31 5.86
N THR A 336 21.87 7.67 4.69
CA THR A 336 22.22 6.25 4.55
C THR A 336 23.71 6.00 4.81
N ARG A 337 24.59 6.87 4.31
CA ARG A 337 26.04 6.79 4.57
C ARG A 337 26.37 7.11 6.03
N ASP A 338 25.71 8.10 6.63
CA ASP A 338 25.85 8.43 8.05
C ASP A 338 25.41 7.25 8.94
N PHE A 339 24.33 6.55 8.56
CA PHE A 339 23.94 5.31 9.20
C PHE A 339 24.99 4.20 9.06
N ALA A 340 25.55 4.02 7.86
CA ALA A 340 26.50 2.96 7.56
C ALA A 340 27.88 3.15 8.22
N GLN A 341 28.27 4.40 8.46
CA GLN A 341 29.60 4.73 8.96
C GLN A 341 29.88 4.13 10.36
N GLY A 342 31.04 3.48 10.48
CA GLY A 342 31.51 2.82 11.71
C GLY A 342 31.00 1.39 11.88
N LEU A 343 30.00 0.97 11.10
CA LEU A 343 29.46 -0.37 11.17
C LEU A 343 30.37 -1.38 10.47
N LYS A 344 30.41 -2.61 11.00
CA LYS A 344 31.03 -3.78 10.36
C LYS A 344 30.04 -4.49 9.45
N GLU A 345 28.78 -4.57 9.87
CA GLU A 345 27.72 -5.27 9.17
C GLU A 345 26.39 -4.52 9.31
N ILE A 346 25.57 -4.56 8.27
CA ILE A 346 24.18 -4.12 8.25
C ILE A 346 23.29 -5.30 7.88
N LEU A 347 22.22 -5.50 8.64
CA LEU A 347 21.11 -6.37 8.28
C LEU A 347 19.88 -5.52 7.91
N VAL A 348 19.44 -5.67 6.65
CA VAL A 348 18.24 -5.03 6.09
C VAL A 348 17.03 -5.92 6.36
N VAL A 349 16.10 -5.41 7.14
CA VAL A 349 14.85 -6.09 7.50
C VAL A 349 13.69 -5.40 6.79
N GLU A 350 13.32 -5.95 5.64
CA GLU A 350 12.21 -5.43 4.83
C GLU A 350 11.24 -6.55 4.42
N GLU A 351 9.97 -6.21 4.20
CA GLU A 351 8.94 -7.14 3.72
C GLU A 351 9.08 -7.35 2.21
N LYS A 352 8.66 -8.53 1.73
CA LYS A 352 8.65 -8.88 0.30
C LYS A 352 10.00 -8.75 -0.41
N ARG A 353 10.05 -8.25 -1.64
CA ARG A 353 11.28 -8.11 -2.43
C ARG A 353 12.05 -6.88 -2.00
N GLN A 354 13.36 -6.90 -2.26
CA GLN A 354 14.32 -5.88 -1.87
C GLN A 354 14.00 -4.53 -2.53
N MET A 355 13.82 -3.51 -1.69
CA MET A 355 13.78 -2.11 -2.09
C MET A 355 14.90 -1.34 -1.40
N ILE A 356 15.05 -1.50 -0.08
CA ILE A 356 16.07 -0.83 0.71
C ILE A 356 17.43 -1.47 0.47
N GLU A 357 17.51 -2.81 0.46
CA GLU A 357 18.79 -3.54 0.35
C GLU A 357 19.55 -3.17 -0.93
N TYR A 358 18.87 -3.12 -2.07
CA TYR A 358 19.51 -2.76 -3.34
C TYR A 358 19.99 -1.30 -3.37
N GLN A 359 19.19 -0.36 -2.88
CA GLN A 359 19.59 1.06 -2.83
C GLN A 359 20.77 1.27 -1.89
N LEU A 360 20.74 0.63 -0.72
CA LEU A 360 21.83 0.68 0.26
C LEU A 360 23.13 0.13 -0.35
N LYS A 361 23.08 -1.04 -0.99
CA LYS A 361 24.25 -1.64 -1.65
C LYS A 361 24.80 -0.70 -2.74
N GLU A 362 23.93 -0.13 -3.57
CA GLU A 362 24.35 0.78 -4.63
C GLU A 362 25.03 2.05 -4.09
N GLN A 363 24.46 2.66 -3.04
CA GLN A 363 25.02 3.88 -2.44
C GLN A 363 26.38 3.67 -1.77
N LEU A 364 26.69 2.44 -1.37
CA LEU A 364 27.94 2.03 -0.72
C LEU A 364 28.97 1.47 -1.71
N TYR A 365 28.56 0.89 -2.84
CA TYR A 365 29.46 0.15 -3.74
C TYR A 365 30.58 1.00 -4.36
N ASN A 366 30.33 2.27 -4.65
CA ASN A 366 31.35 3.21 -5.16
C ASN A 366 31.80 4.24 -4.11
N TRP A 367 31.57 3.96 -2.83
CA TRP A 367 32.05 4.83 -1.76
C TRP A 367 33.54 4.55 -1.43
N ARG A 368 34.02 4.87 -0.24
CA ARG A 368 35.40 4.58 0.20
C ARG A 368 35.46 3.22 0.91
N ASN A 369 36.39 2.36 0.51
CA ASN A 369 36.44 0.94 0.93
C ASN A 369 36.52 0.74 2.45
N ASP A 370 37.14 1.67 3.17
CA ASP A 370 37.42 1.58 4.60
C ASP A 370 36.21 1.83 5.51
N VAL A 371 35.07 2.24 4.95
CA VAL A 371 33.83 2.52 5.70
C VAL A 371 32.62 1.74 5.16
N ARG A 372 32.84 0.76 4.27
CA ARG A 372 31.77 -0.06 3.72
C ARG A 372 31.52 -1.27 4.63
N PRO A 373 30.38 -1.36 5.34
CA PRO A 373 30.00 -2.57 6.04
C PRO A 373 29.60 -3.67 5.04
N THR A 374 29.65 -4.92 5.49
CA THR A 374 28.95 -6.01 4.81
C THR A 374 27.44 -5.77 4.91
N VAL A 375 26.71 -5.88 3.80
CA VAL A 375 25.25 -5.68 3.77
C VAL A 375 24.55 -6.99 3.46
N LEU A 376 23.75 -7.45 4.43
CA LEU A 376 22.89 -8.61 4.33
C LEU A 376 21.43 -8.18 4.42
N GLY A 377 20.53 -9.03 3.95
CA GLY A 377 19.10 -8.80 4.02
C GLY A 377 18.37 -10.09 3.68
N LYS A 378 18.00 -10.26 2.41
CA LYS A 378 17.29 -11.46 1.98
C LYS A 378 18.17 -12.70 1.93
N PHE A 379 19.42 -12.55 1.52
CA PHE A 379 20.33 -13.68 1.34
C PHE A 379 21.36 -13.76 2.45
N ASP A 380 21.69 -14.99 2.82
CA ASP A 380 22.83 -15.25 3.68
C ASP A 380 24.13 -15.34 2.86
N GLU A 381 25.25 -15.34 3.55
CA GLU A 381 26.55 -15.67 2.94
C GLU A 381 26.81 -17.19 2.98
N GLN A 382 27.65 -17.70 2.08
CA GLN A 382 28.09 -19.10 2.14
C GLN A 382 29.24 -19.27 3.14
N GLU A 383 29.44 -20.50 3.61
CA GLU A 383 30.56 -20.81 4.51
C GLU A 383 31.90 -20.58 3.80
N GLY A 384 32.77 -19.76 4.40
CA GLY A 384 34.05 -19.37 3.80
C GLY A 384 33.99 -18.20 2.81
N ASP A 385 32.79 -17.70 2.48
CA ASP A 385 32.59 -16.53 1.65
C ASP A 385 32.07 -15.34 2.48
N LEU A 386 32.65 -14.16 2.25
CA LEU A 386 32.20 -12.90 2.85
C LEU A 386 31.30 -12.11 1.88
N SER A 387 31.16 -12.57 0.63
CA SER A 387 30.32 -12.00 -0.40
C SER A 387 28.87 -12.47 -0.24
N GLY A 388 28.20 -12.00 0.81
CA GLY A 388 26.75 -12.17 0.94
C GLY A 388 26.02 -11.44 -0.19
N GLY A 389 25.10 -12.12 -0.89
CA GLY A 389 24.38 -11.49 -2.00
C GLY A 389 23.59 -12.46 -2.86
N GLU A 390 22.58 -11.91 -3.52
CA GLU A 390 21.72 -12.65 -4.45
C GLU A 390 22.50 -13.35 -5.55
N TRP A 391 23.45 -12.63 -6.15
CA TRP A 391 24.18 -13.09 -7.32
C TRP A 391 25.50 -13.80 -6.99
N SER A 392 25.78 -14.01 -5.70
CA SER A 392 26.95 -14.77 -5.24
C SER A 392 26.73 -16.30 -5.30
N ASN A 393 25.49 -16.75 -5.53
CA ASN A 393 25.13 -18.16 -5.66
C ASN A 393 24.41 -18.39 -7.00
N PRO A 394 24.72 -19.48 -7.76
CA PRO A 394 23.95 -19.85 -8.95
C PRO A 394 22.44 -20.02 -8.72
N ASN A 395 22.05 -20.48 -7.51
CA ASN A 395 20.64 -20.57 -7.11
C ASN A 395 20.40 -19.75 -5.82
N PRO A 396 20.15 -18.43 -5.93
CA PRO A 396 19.91 -17.57 -4.76
C PRO A 396 18.75 -18.06 -3.90
N GLY A 397 17.76 -18.72 -4.53
CA GLY A 397 16.54 -19.20 -3.89
C GLY A 397 16.75 -20.24 -2.79
N ASP A 398 17.95 -20.81 -2.66
CA ASP A 398 18.27 -21.84 -1.67
C ASP A 398 18.89 -21.26 -0.39
N ASN A 399 19.26 -19.97 -0.37
CA ASN A 399 20.03 -19.38 0.74
C ASN A 399 19.37 -18.12 1.34
N TRP A 400 18.09 -18.22 1.70
CA TRP A 400 17.37 -17.11 2.33
C TRP A 400 17.76 -16.94 3.80
N LEU A 401 18.26 -15.75 4.15
CA LEU A 401 18.34 -15.27 5.53
C LEU A 401 16.99 -14.71 5.99
N LEU A 402 16.39 -13.83 5.17
CA LEU A 402 15.04 -13.31 5.37
C LEU A 402 14.22 -13.59 4.12
N ARG A 403 13.06 -14.22 4.29
CA ARG A 403 12.23 -14.64 3.14
C ARG A 403 11.68 -13.45 2.34
N PRO A 404 11.55 -13.57 1.00
CA PRO A 404 10.91 -12.56 0.15
C PRO A 404 9.41 -12.84 -0.08
N LYS A 405 8.93 -14.00 0.38
CA LYS A 405 7.56 -14.48 0.21
C LYS A 405 6.85 -14.61 1.54
N ALA A 406 5.52 -14.67 1.50
CA ALA A 406 4.65 -14.60 2.67
C ALA A 406 4.91 -13.33 3.51
N ASP A 407 4.48 -13.34 4.76
CA ASP A 407 4.72 -12.34 5.80
C ASP A 407 6.16 -12.41 6.32
N LEU A 408 6.75 -11.35 6.86
CA LEU A 408 7.93 -11.46 7.72
C LEU A 408 7.48 -11.49 9.19
N THR A 409 7.99 -12.42 10.00
CA THR A 409 7.57 -12.55 11.41
C THR A 409 8.71 -12.19 12.37
N PRO A 410 8.39 -11.72 13.60
CA PRO A 410 9.39 -11.48 14.63
C PRO A 410 10.28 -12.70 14.90
N ALA A 411 9.73 -13.91 14.84
CA ALA A 411 10.48 -15.15 15.04
C ALA A 411 11.58 -15.36 13.99
N ILE A 412 11.28 -15.11 12.70
CA ILE A 412 12.27 -15.22 11.61
C ILE A 412 13.35 -14.16 11.78
N ILE A 413 12.97 -12.92 12.10
CA ILE A 413 13.90 -11.82 12.31
C ILE A 413 14.80 -12.10 13.51
N ALA A 414 14.25 -12.61 14.63
CA ALA A 414 15.01 -12.94 15.83
C ALA A 414 16.09 -14.00 15.55
N LYS A 415 15.74 -15.05 14.80
CA LYS A 415 16.70 -16.09 14.37
C LYS A 415 17.82 -15.50 13.51
N ALA A 416 17.49 -14.62 12.55
CA ALA A 416 18.48 -13.95 11.71
C ALA A 416 19.40 -13.03 12.53
N VAL A 417 18.83 -12.15 13.37
CA VAL A 417 19.58 -11.22 14.22
C VAL A 417 20.53 -11.98 15.16
N ALA A 418 20.05 -13.02 15.85
CA ALA A 418 20.90 -13.80 16.74
C ALA A 418 22.01 -14.54 16.01
N LYS A 419 21.74 -15.10 14.81
CA LYS A 419 22.77 -15.70 13.96
C LYS A 419 23.87 -14.69 13.65
N ARG A 420 23.50 -13.47 13.25
CA ARG A 420 24.46 -12.41 12.92
C ARG A 420 25.25 -11.93 14.14
N LEU A 421 24.58 -11.69 15.26
CA LEU A 421 25.23 -11.27 16.51
C LEU A 421 26.25 -12.29 17.02
N LYS A 422 25.91 -13.59 16.97
CA LYS A 422 26.85 -14.67 17.31
C LYS A 422 28.08 -14.66 16.40
N LYS A 423 27.89 -14.49 15.08
CA LYS A 423 29.00 -14.42 14.12
C LYS A 423 29.89 -13.20 14.37
N LEU A 424 29.31 -12.05 14.70
CA LEU A 424 30.06 -10.85 15.05
C LEU A 424 30.83 -11.04 16.37
N GLY A 425 30.36 -11.87 17.28
CA GLY A 425 30.98 -12.09 18.58
C GLY A 425 30.43 -11.10 19.61
N VAL A 426 29.57 -11.62 20.47
CA VAL A 426 28.99 -10.96 21.64
C VAL A 426 29.35 -11.75 22.91
N PRO A 427 29.27 -11.15 24.11
CA PRO A 427 29.59 -11.83 25.37
C PRO A 427 28.86 -13.16 25.56
N ALA A 428 29.52 -14.14 26.20
CA ALA A 428 29.00 -15.50 26.33
C ALA A 428 27.65 -15.59 27.09
N ASP A 429 27.43 -14.69 28.06
CA ASP A 429 26.17 -14.58 28.78
C ASP A 429 25.02 -14.11 27.87
N ILE A 430 25.30 -13.23 26.90
CA ILE A 430 24.35 -12.76 25.89
C ILE A 430 24.05 -13.89 24.89
N VAL A 431 25.06 -14.65 24.45
CA VAL A 431 24.86 -15.83 23.60
C VAL A 431 23.91 -16.83 24.28
N ARG A 432 24.20 -17.20 25.53
CA ARG A 432 23.35 -18.12 26.31
C ARG A 432 21.91 -17.63 26.43
N ARG A 433 21.71 -16.35 26.75
CA ARG A 433 20.38 -15.75 26.84
C ARG A 433 19.63 -15.82 25.52
N MET A 434 20.27 -15.48 24.41
CA MET A 434 19.65 -15.57 23.07
C MET A 434 19.30 -17.01 22.72
N ASP A 435 20.14 -17.99 23.06
CA ASP A 435 19.88 -19.41 22.82
C ASP A 435 18.66 -19.93 23.57
N GLU A 436 18.52 -19.58 24.85
CA GLU A 436 17.35 -19.92 25.65
C GLU A 436 16.07 -19.35 25.04
N ARG A 437 16.11 -18.09 24.57
CA ARG A 437 14.97 -17.43 23.92
C ARG A 437 14.63 -18.05 22.56
N ILE A 438 15.64 -18.38 21.75
CA ILE A 438 15.44 -19.07 20.47
C ILE A 438 14.83 -20.45 20.67
N ALA A 439 15.27 -21.21 21.68
CA ALA A 439 14.70 -22.52 21.98
C ALA A 439 13.19 -22.42 22.28
N VAL A 440 12.75 -21.36 22.97
CA VAL A 440 11.32 -21.07 23.20
C VAL A 440 10.60 -20.75 21.90
N ILE A 441 11.17 -19.90 21.05
CA ILE A 441 10.59 -19.55 19.74
C ILE A 441 10.42 -20.81 18.89
N GLU A 442 11.45 -21.64 18.79
CA GLU A 442 11.41 -22.89 18.03
C GLU A 442 10.43 -23.90 18.58
N ALA A 443 10.29 -23.99 19.90
CA ALA A 443 9.28 -24.85 20.52
C ALA A 443 7.86 -24.41 20.14
N LYS A 444 7.59 -23.10 20.12
CA LYS A 444 6.30 -22.54 19.67
C LYS A 444 6.06 -22.79 18.18
N ASP A 445 7.09 -22.60 17.34
CA ASP A 445 6.99 -22.86 15.89
C ASP A 445 6.66 -24.33 15.62
N ARG A 446 7.32 -25.27 16.31
CA ARG A 446 7.04 -26.71 16.20
C ARG A 446 5.61 -27.04 16.64
N ALA A 447 5.14 -26.47 17.74
CA ALA A 447 3.77 -26.66 18.23
C ALA A 447 2.73 -26.13 17.22
N LEU A 448 2.96 -24.95 16.63
CA LEU A 448 2.09 -24.37 15.62
C LEU A 448 2.09 -25.20 14.32
N ALA A 449 3.25 -25.72 13.91
CA ALA A 449 3.36 -26.58 12.75
C ALA A 449 2.61 -27.92 12.95
N ALA A 450 2.70 -28.51 14.15
CA ALA A 450 1.94 -29.70 14.52
C ALA A 450 0.43 -29.45 14.45
N LEU A 451 -0.06 -28.34 15.02
CA LEU A 451 -1.47 -27.93 14.95
C LEU A 451 -1.95 -27.75 13.50
N LYS A 452 -1.13 -27.16 12.62
CA LYS A 452 -1.46 -27.00 11.20
C LYS A 452 -1.57 -28.35 10.50
N SER A 453 -0.62 -29.25 10.74
CA SER A 453 -0.62 -30.62 10.19
C SER A 453 -1.82 -31.45 10.69
N GLU A 454 -2.25 -31.25 11.93
CA GLU A 454 -3.43 -31.91 12.49
C GLU A 454 -4.74 -31.27 11.98
N SER A 455 -4.79 -29.94 11.81
CA SER A 455 -5.96 -29.26 11.24
C SER A 455 -6.21 -29.63 9.76
N SER A 456 -5.15 -29.90 8.99
CA SER A 456 -5.28 -30.49 7.65
C SER A 456 -5.86 -31.91 7.63
N SER A 457 -6.04 -32.54 8.80
CA SER A 457 -6.62 -33.89 8.94
C SER A 457 -8.05 -33.93 9.51
N GLY A 458 -8.75 -32.78 9.67
CA GLY A 458 -10.19 -32.85 9.99
C GLY A 458 -10.84 -31.66 10.70
N VAL A 459 -10.13 -30.58 11.01
CA VAL A 459 -10.79 -29.31 11.42
C VAL A 459 -10.92 -28.48 10.15
N GLY A 460 -12.02 -28.69 9.42
CA GLY A 460 -12.21 -28.14 8.08
C GLY A 460 -11.89 -26.66 8.00
N ASP A 461 -11.03 -26.30 7.05
CA ASP A 461 -10.86 -24.91 6.64
C ASP A 461 -12.25 -24.32 6.37
N ARG A 462 -12.57 -23.19 7.03
CA ARG A 462 -13.80 -22.44 6.74
C ARG A 462 -13.65 -21.77 5.38
N THR A 463 -13.87 -22.55 4.32
CA THR A 463 -13.85 -22.06 2.96
C THR A 463 -14.90 -20.96 2.81
N PRO A 464 -14.54 -19.78 2.28
CA PRO A 464 -15.53 -18.74 1.99
C PRO A 464 -16.63 -19.30 1.09
N TRP A 465 -17.88 -19.03 1.46
CA TRP A 465 -19.06 -19.51 0.74
C TRP A 465 -20.00 -18.35 0.38
N PHE A 466 -20.93 -18.60 -0.54
CA PHE A 466 -21.99 -17.64 -0.83
C PHE A 466 -22.92 -17.47 0.37
N CYS A 467 -23.42 -16.24 0.56
CA CYS A 467 -24.48 -15.98 1.52
C CYS A 467 -25.70 -16.84 1.22
N SER A 468 -26.42 -17.27 2.26
CA SER A 468 -27.71 -17.95 2.10
C SER A 468 -28.66 -17.08 1.28
N GLY A 469 -29.28 -17.65 0.25
CA GLY A 469 -30.17 -16.93 -0.65
C GLY A 469 -29.48 -16.06 -1.72
N CYS A 470 -28.14 -16.03 -1.78
CA CYS A 470 -27.44 -15.31 -2.84
C CYS A 470 -27.73 -15.96 -4.21
N PRO A 471 -28.14 -15.19 -5.24
CA PRO A 471 -28.46 -15.72 -6.56
C PRO A 471 -27.25 -16.37 -7.25
N HIS A 472 -26.02 -16.04 -6.82
CA HIS A 472 -24.81 -16.70 -7.29
C HIS A 472 -24.80 -18.21 -7.03
N ASN A 473 -25.55 -18.72 -6.03
CA ASN A 473 -25.60 -20.16 -5.72
C ASN A 473 -26.13 -21.01 -6.89
N THR A 474 -27.09 -20.48 -7.65
CA THR A 474 -27.67 -21.15 -8.83
C THR A 474 -27.05 -20.61 -10.10
N SER A 475 -26.87 -19.28 -10.20
CA SER A 475 -26.44 -18.64 -11.43
C SER A 475 -25.01 -18.95 -11.83
N THR A 476 -24.16 -19.51 -10.96
CA THR A 476 -22.78 -19.90 -11.28
C THR A 476 -22.65 -21.29 -11.90
N LYS A 477 -23.71 -22.12 -11.86
CA LYS A 477 -23.73 -23.43 -12.53
C LYS A 477 -23.69 -23.27 -14.05
N VAL A 478 -23.02 -24.19 -14.74
CA VAL A 478 -22.96 -24.25 -16.21
C VAL A 478 -23.60 -25.56 -16.72
N PRO A 479 -24.04 -25.62 -17.99
CA PRO A 479 -24.52 -26.86 -18.59
C PRO A 479 -23.48 -27.99 -18.52
N GLU A 480 -23.97 -29.23 -18.48
CA GLU A 480 -23.10 -30.42 -18.48
C GLU A 480 -22.14 -30.40 -19.68
N GLY A 481 -20.88 -30.76 -19.44
CA GLY A 481 -19.81 -30.72 -20.45
C GLY A 481 -19.25 -29.33 -20.78
N SER A 482 -19.79 -28.25 -20.19
CA SER A 482 -19.25 -26.89 -20.33
C SER A 482 -18.35 -26.53 -19.15
N ARG A 483 -17.49 -25.51 -19.35
CA ARG A 483 -16.77 -24.85 -18.26
C ARG A 483 -17.06 -23.36 -18.17
N ALA A 484 -16.89 -22.83 -16.97
CA ALA A 484 -16.81 -21.39 -16.74
C ALA A 484 -15.40 -20.96 -16.34
N VAL A 485 -15.11 -19.68 -16.52
CA VAL A 485 -13.99 -18.96 -15.89
C VAL A 485 -14.53 -17.87 -14.97
N ALA A 486 -13.72 -17.39 -14.04
CA ALA A 486 -14.08 -16.33 -13.10
C ALA A 486 -13.11 -15.14 -13.15
N GLY A 487 -13.54 -14.02 -12.58
CA GLY A 487 -12.69 -12.91 -12.16
C GLY A 487 -12.62 -12.79 -10.65
N ILE A 488 -12.10 -11.65 -10.19
CA ILE A 488 -12.07 -11.30 -8.77
C ILE A 488 -13.40 -10.66 -8.35
N GLY A 489 -14.00 -11.20 -7.29
CA GLY A 489 -15.30 -10.81 -6.76
C GLY A 489 -15.94 -12.01 -6.08
N CYS A 490 -17.23 -11.96 -5.72
CA CYS A 490 -17.89 -13.13 -5.13
C CYS A 490 -17.81 -14.34 -6.08
N HIS A 491 -17.87 -14.11 -7.38
CA HIS A 491 -17.78 -15.15 -8.41
C HIS A 491 -16.38 -15.81 -8.48
N TYR A 492 -15.34 -15.24 -7.88
CA TYR A 492 -14.06 -15.91 -7.65
C TYR A 492 -14.20 -17.16 -6.78
N MET A 493 -15.06 -17.07 -5.74
CA MET A 493 -15.22 -18.11 -4.73
C MET A 493 -15.79 -19.41 -5.31
N VAL A 494 -16.39 -19.35 -6.50
CA VAL A 494 -16.86 -20.54 -7.25
C VAL A 494 -15.74 -21.54 -7.51
N ASN A 495 -14.48 -21.08 -7.59
CA ASN A 495 -13.32 -21.96 -7.73
C ASN A 495 -13.13 -22.93 -6.54
N TRP A 496 -13.74 -22.63 -5.39
CA TRP A 496 -13.73 -23.52 -4.22
C TRP A 496 -15.00 -24.37 -4.11
N MET A 497 -15.83 -24.38 -5.16
CA MET A 497 -17.12 -25.06 -5.20
C MET A 497 -17.16 -26.07 -6.35
N ASP A 498 -17.99 -27.11 -6.22
CA ASP A 498 -18.23 -28.08 -7.29
C ASP A 498 -19.20 -27.51 -8.35
N ARG A 499 -18.64 -26.71 -9.26
CA ARG A 499 -19.38 -25.85 -10.21
C ARG A 499 -18.79 -25.76 -11.62
N SER A 500 -17.89 -26.66 -12.00
CA SER A 500 -17.23 -26.69 -13.34
C SER A 500 -16.67 -25.33 -13.77
N THR A 501 -16.20 -24.54 -12.80
CA THR A 501 -15.50 -23.27 -13.05
C THR A 501 -14.03 -23.52 -12.79
N SER A 502 -13.18 -23.15 -13.75
CA SER A 502 -11.75 -23.30 -13.63
C SER A 502 -11.06 -21.98 -13.91
N THR A 503 -9.97 -21.75 -13.17
CA THR A 503 -9.07 -20.60 -13.33
C THR A 503 -9.75 -19.25 -13.08
N PHE A 504 -8.94 -18.20 -13.10
CA PHE A 504 -9.39 -16.83 -12.95
C PHE A 504 -8.40 -15.86 -13.60
N THR A 505 -8.81 -14.60 -13.72
CA THR A 505 -7.99 -13.51 -14.25
C THR A 505 -8.21 -12.23 -13.43
N GLN A 506 -7.43 -11.18 -13.72
CA GLN A 506 -7.55 -9.88 -13.07
C GLN A 506 -8.91 -9.21 -13.35
N MET A 507 -9.31 -8.28 -12.48
CA MET A 507 -10.56 -7.51 -12.63
C MET A 507 -10.59 -6.78 -13.98
N GLY A 508 -11.64 -7.00 -14.77
CA GLY A 508 -11.78 -6.46 -16.12
C GLY A 508 -11.11 -7.28 -17.22
N GLY A 509 -10.45 -8.39 -16.90
CA GLY A 509 -9.91 -9.33 -17.87
C GLY A 509 -10.83 -10.53 -18.11
N GLU A 510 -11.94 -10.65 -17.38
CA GLU A 510 -12.80 -11.84 -17.38
C GLU A 510 -13.19 -12.24 -18.80
N GLY A 511 -13.09 -13.53 -19.12
CA GLY A 511 -13.42 -14.07 -20.45
C GLY A 511 -12.38 -13.81 -21.54
N VAL A 512 -11.62 -12.71 -21.50
CA VAL A 512 -10.63 -12.35 -22.53
C VAL A 512 -9.52 -13.39 -22.74
N PRO A 513 -9.03 -14.14 -21.73
CA PRO A 513 -8.11 -15.26 -21.97
C PRO A 513 -8.61 -16.26 -23.02
N TRP A 514 -9.92 -16.36 -23.23
CA TRP A 514 -10.50 -17.18 -24.30
C TRP A 514 -10.05 -16.74 -25.69
N VAL A 515 -9.84 -15.44 -25.92
CA VAL A 515 -9.31 -14.92 -27.18
C VAL A 515 -7.98 -15.56 -27.54
N GLY A 516 -7.10 -15.75 -26.54
CA GLY A 516 -5.83 -16.43 -26.73
C GLY A 516 -5.94 -17.96 -26.78
N GLN A 517 -6.99 -18.56 -26.21
CA GLN A 517 -7.16 -20.01 -26.15
C GLN A 517 -7.90 -20.58 -27.36
N ALA A 518 -8.95 -19.91 -27.83
CA ALA A 518 -9.91 -20.41 -28.82
C ALA A 518 -9.26 -20.93 -30.12
N PRO A 519 -8.20 -20.32 -30.67
CA PRO A 519 -7.55 -20.84 -31.88
C PRO A 519 -6.78 -22.15 -31.68
N PHE A 520 -6.49 -22.54 -30.43
CA PHE A 520 -5.57 -23.64 -30.10
C PHE A 520 -6.24 -24.79 -29.32
N THR A 521 -7.57 -24.80 -29.26
CA THR A 521 -8.33 -25.84 -28.55
C THR A 521 -9.46 -26.41 -29.42
N THR A 522 -9.87 -27.64 -29.11
CA THR A 522 -11.06 -28.25 -29.69
C THR A 522 -12.35 -27.74 -29.04
N GLU A 523 -12.25 -27.17 -27.83
CA GLU A 523 -13.35 -26.51 -27.14
C GLU A 523 -13.90 -25.36 -28.00
N LYS A 524 -15.22 -25.30 -28.17
CA LYS A 524 -15.86 -24.34 -29.09
C LYS A 524 -16.48 -23.14 -28.40
N HIS A 525 -16.60 -23.20 -27.08
CA HIS A 525 -17.37 -22.24 -26.28
C HIS A 525 -16.98 -22.35 -24.82
N ILE A 526 -16.97 -21.22 -24.10
CA ILE A 526 -16.87 -21.17 -22.64
C ILE A 526 -17.87 -20.18 -22.05
N PHE A 527 -18.08 -20.28 -20.74
CA PHE A 527 -18.78 -19.27 -19.97
C PHE A 527 -17.79 -18.39 -19.18
N ALA A 528 -18.09 -17.10 -18.98
CA ALA A 528 -17.34 -16.21 -18.10
C ALA A 528 -18.27 -15.59 -17.06
N ASN A 529 -18.04 -15.88 -15.78
CA ASN A 529 -18.77 -15.24 -14.69
C ASN A 529 -18.18 -13.86 -14.43
N LEU A 530 -19.03 -12.82 -14.47
CA LEU A 530 -18.66 -11.43 -14.31
C LEU A 530 -19.64 -10.76 -13.34
N GLY A 531 -19.17 -10.03 -12.32
CA GLY A 531 -20.07 -9.25 -11.46
C GLY A 531 -20.52 -7.95 -12.16
N ASP A 532 -21.70 -7.44 -11.82
CA ASP A 532 -22.19 -6.12 -12.23
C ASP A 532 -21.27 -4.96 -11.82
N GLY A 533 -20.70 -5.00 -10.61
CA GLY A 533 -19.68 -4.05 -10.19
C GLY A 533 -18.43 -4.11 -11.07
N THR A 534 -17.97 -5.30 -11.43
CA THR A 534 -16.83 -5.48 -12.35
C THR A 534 -17.17 -5.03 -13.76
N TYR A 535 -18.39 -5.33 -14.24
CA TYR A 535 -18.90 -4.90 -15.53
C TYR A 535 -18.77 -3.37 -15.68
N TYR A 536 -19.26 -2.61 -14.68
CA TYR A 536 -19.18 -1.15 -14.67
C TYR A 536 -17.75 -0.63 -14.50
N HIS A 537 -16.94 -1.26 -13.65
CA HIS A 537 -15.56 -0.87 -13.38
C HIS A 537 -14.66 -0.94 -14.63
N SER A 538 -14.71 -2.06 -15.35
CA SER A 538 -13.89 -2.29 -16.55
C SER A 538 -14.29 -3.51 -17.41
N GLY A 539 -15.23 -4.33 -16.96
CA GLY A 539 -15.63 -5.56 -17.63
C GLY A 539 -16.34 -5.33 -18.97
N LEU A 540 -16.92 -4.14 -19.18
CA LEU A 540 -17.44 -3.76 -20.50
C LEU A 540 -16.35 -3.82 -21.59
N LEU A 541 -15.12 -3.40 -21.27
CA LEU A 541 -14.00 -3.45 -22.21
C LEU A 541 -13.60 -4.90 -22.56
N ALA A 542 -13.72 -5.84 -21.61
CA ALA A 542 -13.50 -7.27 -21.89
C ALA A 542 -14.51 -7.86 -22.88
N ILE A 543 -15.78 -7.46 -22.75
CA ILE A 543 -16.84 -7.86 -23.67
C ILE A 543 -16.58 -7.28 -25.05
N ARG A 544 -16.26 -5.98 -25.15
CA ARG A 544 -15.87 -5.33 -26.41
C ARG A 544 -14.68 -5.99 -27.08
N GLN A 545 -13.65 -6.38 -26.31
CA GLN A 545 -12.52 -7.14 -26.85
C GLN A 545 -12.98 -8.47 -27.43
N SER A 546 -13.83 -9.22 -26.72
CA SER A 546 -14.35 -10.51 -27.19
C SER A 546 -15.18 -10.38 -28.46
N LEU A 547 -15.99 -9.33 -28.56
CA LEU A 547 -16.74 -8.99 -29.77
C LEU A 547 -15.80 -8.66 -30.94
N SER A 548 -14.79 -7.82 -30.71
CA SER A 548 -13.81 -7.44 -31.73
C SER A 548 -13.01 -8.65 -32.25
N SER A 549 -12.75 -9.63 -31.38
CA SER A 549 -12.04 -10.87 -31.72
C SER A 549 -12.94 -11.94 -32.33
N ASN A 550 -14.26 -11.71 -32.42
CA ASN A 550 -15.24 -12.64 -32.94
C ASN A 550 -15.13 -14.06 -32.33
N VAL A 551 -14.92 -14.13 -31.01
CA VAL A 551 -14.80 -15.39 -30.27
C VAL A 551 -16.15 -15.85 -29.72
N ASN A 552 -16.39 -17.15 -29.70
CA ASN A 552 -17.63 -17.72 -29.20
C ASN A 552 -17.56 -17.91 -27.68
N ILE A 553 -18.20 -17.02 -26.91
CA ILE A 553 -18.19 -16.99 -25.45
C ILE A 553 -19.52 -16.47 -24.92
N THR A 554 -19.96 -16.98 -23.76
CA THR A 554 -21.11 -16.44 -23.02
C THR A 554 -20.65 -15.75 -21.74
N TYR A 555 -20.90 -14.44 -21.64
CA TYR A 555 -20.74 -13.70 -20.40
C TYR A 555 -21.98 -13.85 -19.53
N LYS A 556 -21.77 -14.18 -18.25
CA LYS A 556 -22.81 -14.27 -17.22
C LYS A 556 -22.61 -13.12 -16.27
N ILE A 557 -23.32 -12.02 -16.52
CA ILE A 557 -23.31 -10.84 -15.63
C ILE A 557 -24.19 -11.16 -14.43
N LEU A 558 -23.55 -11.35 -13.28
CA LEU A 558 -24.18 -11.69 -12.02
C LEU A 558 -24.53 -10.40 -11.28
N PHE A 559 -25.79 -9.99 -11.40
CA PHE A 559 -26.28 -8.72 -10.89
C PHE A 559 -26.76 -8.83 -9.43
N ASN A 560 -26.21 -8.00 -8.55
CA ASN A 560 -26.61 -7.95 -7.13
C ASN A 560 -26.71 -6.51 -6.57
N GLY A 561 -26.38 -5.49 -7.37
CA GLY A 561 -26.47 -4.08 -7.03
C GLY A 561 -25.37 -3.56 -6.09
N ALA A 562 -24.35 -4.36 -5.77
CA ALA A 562 -23.36 -4.01 -4.76
C ALA A 562 -21.94 -4.54 -5.03
N VAL A 563 -20.93 -3.79 -4.62
CA VAL A 563 -19.56 -4.29 -4.53
C VAL A 563 -19.39 -5.07 -3.22
N ALA A 564 -19.88 -6.32 -3.25
CA ALA A 564 -20.15 -7.10 -2.05
C ALA A 564 -18.88 -7.50 -1.25
N MET A 565 -17.81 -7.94 -1.94
CA MET A 565 -16.59 -8.40 -1.24
C MET A 565 -15.82 -7.30 -0.50
N THR A 566 -16.12 -6.03 -0.77
CA THR A 566 -15.44 -4.89 -0.12
C THR A 566 -16.25 -4.25 1.01
N GLY A 567 -17.41 -4.80 1.36
CA GLY A 567 -18.27 -4.26 2.42
C GLY A 567 -19.68 -3.86 1.98
N GLY A 568 -20.09 -4.20 0.75
CA GLY A 568 -21.47 -3.99 0.28
C GLY A 568 -21.78 -2.53 -0.12
N GLN A 569 -20.78 -1.80 -0.59
CA GLN A 569 -20.95 -0.46 -1.14
C GLN A 569 -21.82 -0.50 -2.41
N PRO A 570 -22.60 0.57 -2.70
CA PRO A 570 -23.27 0.71 -3.98
C PRO A 570 -22.24 0.73 -5.13
N VAL A 571 -22.65 0.29 -6.31
CA VAL A 571 -21.88 0.50 -7.54
C VAL A 571 -21.86 2.00 -7.87
N ASP A 572 -20.73 2.52 -8.38
CA ASP A 572 -20.51 3.97 -8.56
C ASP A 572 -21.40 4.62 -9.65
N GLY A 573 -22.18 3.81 -10.38
CA GLY A 573 -23.14 4.25 -11.39
C GLY A 573 -24.54 3.68 -11.18
N GLN A 574 -25.52 4.31 -11.83
CA GLN A 574 -26.88 3.79 -11.93
C GLN A 574 -26.93 2.71 -13.02
N ILE A 575 -26.52 1.50 -12.68
CA ILE A 575 -26.74 0.33 -13.52
C ILE A 575 -27.99 -0.41 -13.04
N ASP A 576 -28.85 -0.76 -13.99
CA ASP A 576 -29.93 -1.71 -13.80
C ASP A 576 -29.90 -2.74 -14.93
N VAL A 577 -30.72 -3.78 -14.82
CA VAL A 577 -30.74 -4.85 -15.82
C VAL A 577 -31.10 -4.31 -17.21
N ALA A 578 -32.08 -3.40 -17.31
CA ALA A 578 -32.57 -2.88 -18.58
C ALA A 578 -31.58 -1.95 -19.31
N SER A 579 -30.86 -1.09 -18.59
CA SER A 579 -29.77 -0.28 -19.13
C SER A 579 -28.60 -1.15 -19.56
N THR A 580 -28.25 -2.16 -18.76
CA THR A 580 -27.19 -3.12 -19.08
C THR A 580 -27.49 -3.90 -20.37
N THR A 581 -28.72 -4.39 -20.56
CA THR A 581 -29.08 -5.11 -21.80
C THR A 581 -29.01 -4.20 -23.03
N ARG A 582 -29.48 -2.95 -22.93
CA ARG A 582 -29.40 -1.97 -24.02
C ARG A 582 -27.96 -1.56 -24.35
N GLU A 583 -27.09 -1.42 -23.35
CA GLU A 583 -25.67 -1.13 -23.57
C GLU A 583 -24.97 -2.29 -24.30
N LEU A 584 -25.23 -3.54 -23.88
CA LEU A 584 -24.69 -4.72 -24.56
C LEU A 584 -25.23 -4.88 -25.99
N GLU A 585 -26.51 -4.57 -26.23
CA GLU A 585 -27.10 -4.58 -27.56
C GLU A 585 -26.42 -3.54 -28.45
N ALA A 586 -26.22 -2.31 -27.95
CA ALA A 586 -25.54 -1.24 -28.65
C ALA A 586 -24.07 -1.57 -28.97
N ASP A 587 -23.38 -2.31 -28.10
CA ASP A 587 -22.03 -2.81 -28.34
C ASP A 587 -21.98 -3.94 -29.40
N GLY A 588 -23.13 -4.54 -29.75
CA GLY A 588 -23.24 -5.56 -30.80
C GLY A 588 -23.37 -7.00 -30.31
N VAL A 589 -23.74 -7.22 -29.04
CA VAL A 589 -24.02 -8.57 -28.53
C VAL A 589 -25.27 -9.14 -29.20
N LYS A 590 -25.10 -10.24 -29.95
CA LYS A 590 -26.16 -10.83 -30.79
C LYS A 590 -27.32 -11.46 -30.02
N ARG A 591 -27.06 -11.96 -28.81
CA ARG A 591 -28.06 -12.64 -27.99
C ARG A 591 -27.88 -12.26 -26.54
N ILE A 592 -28.93 -11.68 -25.97
CA ILE A 592 -29.01 -11.27 -24.58
C ILE A 592 -30.20 -12.01 -23.97
N VAL A 593 -30.00 -12.61 -22.80
CA VAL A 593 -31.04 -13.35 -22.07
C VAL A 593 -31.01 -12.88 -20.62
N VAL A 594 -32.13 -12.34 -20.16
CA VAL A 594 -32.35 -12.03 -18.74
C VAL A 594 -32.85 -13.30 -18.06
N VAL A 595 -32.16 -13.73 -17.01
CA VAL A 595 -32.55 -14.89 -16.20
C VAL A 595 -32.80 -14.40 -14.78
N SER A 596 -34.05 -14.53 -14.33
CA SER A 596 -34.56 -14.07 -13.04
C SER A 596 -35.62 -15.06 -12.56
N ASP A 597 -35.83 -15.14 -11.24
CA ASP A 597 -37.00 -15.83 -10.69
C ASP A 597 -38.32 -15.10 -11.03
N GLU A 598 -38.22 -13.80 -11.34
CA GLU A 598 -39.30 -12.89 -11.74
C GLU A 598 -38.92 -12.18 -13.06
N PRO A 599 -38.88 -12.88 -14.20
CA PRO A 599 -38.43 -12.32 -15.48
C PRO A 599 -39.37 -11.24 -16.02
N GLU A 600 -40.66 -11.28 -15.69
CA GLU A 600 -41.69 -10.32 -16.11
C GLU A 600 -41.49 -8.89 -15.58
N ARG A 601 -40.53 -8.68 -14.68
CA ARG A 601 -40.14 -7.35 -14.19
C ARG A 601 -39.21 -6.58 -15.14
N TYR A 602 -38.72 -7.24 -16.19
CA TYR A 602 -37.75 -6.70 -17.16
C TYR A 602 -38.28 -6.84 -18.58
#